data_AF-A0A553MKT4-F1
#
_entry.id   AF-A0A553MKT4-F1
#
_cell.length_a   1.000
_cell.length_b   1.000
_cell.length_c   1.000
_cell.angle_alpha   90.00
_cell.angle_beta   90.00
_cell.angle_gamma   90.00
#
_symmetry.space_group_name_H-M   'P 1'
#
loop_
_entity.id
_entity.type
_entity.pdbx_description
1 polymer ?
#
loop_
_entity_poly.entity_id
_entity_poly.type
_entity_poly.pdbx_seq_one_letter_code
_entity_poly.pdbx_strand_id
1 'polypeptide(L)'
;MTTVIGALKKVWMTEPYYFAAFVLFASSGVLPVLSPYTMIGERVSNSIPYKYPVPVRDDGNQPDFPAHPCDPEGGNFEWLKKF
;
A
#
# COMPACT_ATOMS: atom_id res chain seq x y z
N MET A 1 -32.73 8.42 -14.72
CA MET A 1 -32.04 7.98 -13.48
C MET A 1 -32.87 7.01 -12.60
N THR A 2 -34.16 6.82 -12.85
CA THR A 2 -35.03 5.95 -12.03
C THR A 2 -34.92 4.45 -12.32
N THR A 3 -34.44 4.07 -13.50
CA THR A 3 -34.40 2.67 -13.97
C THR A 3 -33.29 1.83 -13.31
N VAL A 4 -32.08 2.39 -13.17
CA VAL A 4 -30.92 1.67 -12.62
C VAL A 4 -31.07 1.42 -11.12
N ILE A 5 -31.49 2.44 -10.37
CA ILE A 5 -31.72 2.31 -8.91
C ILE A 5 -32.81 1.28 -8.61
N GLY A 6 -33.89 1.25 -9.41
CA GLY A 6 -34.95 0.25 -9.29
C GLY A 6 -34.46 -1.18 -9.55
N ALA A 7 -33.58 -1.37 -10.54
CA ALA A 7 -32.98 -2.66 -10.85
C ALA A 7 -32.06 -3.16 -9.73
N LEU A 8 -31.17 -2.32 -9.18
CA LEU A 8 -30.32 -2.71 -8.04
C LEU A 8 -31.16 -3.11 -6.82
N LYS A 9 -32.22 -2.34 -6.53
CA LYS A 9 -33.12 -2.65 -5.41
C LYS A 9 -33.83 -3.99 -5.59
N LYS A 10 -34.23 -4.33 -6.83
CA LYS A 10 -34.82 -5.62 -7.17
C LYS A 10 -33.83 -6.76 -6.95
N VAL A 11 -32.61 -6.65 -7.47
CA VAL A 11 -31.57 -7.69 -7.33
C VAL A 11 -31.20 -7.90 -5.86
N TRP A 12 -31.13 -6.85 -5.05
CA TRP A 12 -30.92 -6.97 -3.60
C TRP A 12 -32.03 -7.77 -2.90
N MET A 13 -33.29 -7.60 -3.31
CA MET A 13 -34.42 -8.30 -2.70
C MET A 13 -34.55 -9.75 -3.18
N THR A 14 -34.20 -10.05 -4.44
CA THR A 14 -34.33 -11.40 -5.00
C THR A 14 -33.12 -12.28 -4.72
N GLU A 15 -31.91 -11.73 -4.86
CA GLU A 15 -30.64 -12.47 -4.82
C GLU A 15 -29.57 -11.70 -4.03
N PRO A 16 -29.77 -11.48 -2.72
CA PRO A 16 -28.88 -10.64 -1.91
C PRO A 16 -27.45 -11.17 -1.85
N TYR A 17 -27.27 -12.49 -1.88
CA TYR A 17 -25.95 -13.12 -1.81
C TYR A 17 -25.05 -12.75 -3.00
N TYR A 18 -25.56 -12.90 -4.23
CA TYR A 18 -24.80 -12.59 -5.44
C TYR A 18 -24.53 -11.09 -5.56
N PHE A 19 -25.50 -10.26 -5.17
CA PHE A 19 -25.30 -8.82 -5.11
C PHE A 19 -24.18 -8.43 -4.14
N ALA A 20 -24.17 -8.98 -2.92
CA ALA A 20 -23.14 -8.71 -1.93
C ALA A 20 -21.76 -9.17 -2.42
N ALA A 21 -21.66 -10.36 -3.02
CA ALA A 21 -20.43 -10.87 -3.60
C ALA A 21 -19.88 -9.95 -4.68
N PHE A 22 -20.74 -9.45 -5.57
CA PHE A 22 -20.33 -8.52 -6.63
C PHE A 22 -19.85 -7.18 -6.07
N VAL A 23 -20.53 -6.64 -5.06
CA VAL A 23 -20.12 -5.40 -4.39
C VAL A 23 -18.76 -5.57 -3.70
N LEU A 24 -18.52 -6.70 -3.03
CA LEU A 24 -17.22 -7.00 -2.40
C LEU A 24 -16.11 -7.15 -3.44
N PHE A 25 -16.38 -7.83 -4.54
CA PHE A 25 -15.41 -7.98 -5.63
C PHE A 25 -15.06 -6.62 -6.25
N ALA A 26 -16.07 -5.80 -6.57
CA ALA A 26 -15.88 -4.47 -7.13
C ALA A 26 -15.13 -3.54 -6.16
N SER A 27 -15.51 -3.54 -4.87
CA SER A 27 -14.84 -2.72 -3.86
C SER A 27 -13.39 -3.15 -3.64
N SER A 28 -13.10 -4.44 -3.63
CA SER A 28 -11.74 -4.97 -3.51
C SER A 28 -10.82 -4.52 -4.65
N GLY A 29 -11.35 -4.29 -5.86
CA GLY A 29 -10.56 -3.78 -6.99
C GLY A 29 -10.37 -2.27 -6.94
N VAL A 30 -11.42 -1.52 -6.55
CA VAL A 30 -11.41 -0.05 -6.57
C VAL A 30 -10.70 0.55 -5.36
N LEU A 31 -10.88 -0.02 -4.16
CA LEU A 31 -10.32 0.53 -2.92
C LEU A 31 -8.78 0.62 -2.91
N PRO A 32 -8.02 -0.38 -3.39
CA PRO A 32 -6.56 -0.28 -3.42
C PRO A 32 -6.03 0.83 -4.33
N VAL A 33 -6.74 1.12 -5.43
CA VAL A 33 -6.35 2.17 -6.39
C VAL A 33 -6.60 3.57 -5.82
N LEU A 34 -7.65 3.74 -5.02
CA LEU A 34 -8.01 5.02 -4.43
C LEU A 34 -7.35 5.28 -3.07
N SER A 35 -6.94 4.23 -2.36
CA SER A 35 -6.44 4.34 -1.00
C SER A 35 -4.99 4.84 -0.97
N PRO A 36 -4.68 5.93 -0.23
CA PRO A 36 -3.29 6.37 -0.04
C PRO A 36 -2.48 5.39 0.83
N TYR A 37 -3.15 4.44 1.50
CA TYR A 37 -2.51 3.48 2.41
C TYR A 37 -1.82 2.32 1.69
N THR A 38 -2.13 2.07 0.42
CA THR A 38 -1.48 0.99 -0.34
C THR A 38 0.01 1.22 -0.53
N MET A 39 0.41 2.47 -0.79
CA MET A 39 1.82 2.87 -0.89
C MET A 39 2.60 2.63 0.41
N ILE A 40 1.94 2.74 1.56
CA ILE A 40 2.57 2.49 2.87
C ILE A 40 2.85 0.99 3.04
N GLY A 41 1.95 0.11 2.59
CA GLY A 41 2.18 -1.34 2.61
C GLY A 41 3.41 -1.74 1.79
N GLU A 42 3.55 -1.18 0.59
CA GLU A 42 4.75 -1.38 -0.25
C GLU A 42 6.01 -0.84 0.43
N ARG A 43 5.94 0.37 0.99
CA ARG A 43 7.06 0.98 1.71
C ARG A 43 7.53 0.15 2.90
N VAL A 44 6.62 -0.43 3.67
CA VAL A 44 6.95 -1.35 4.77
C VAL A 44 7.63 -2.60 4.23
N SER A 45 7.08 -3.23 3.18
CA SER A 45 7.66 -4.45 2.62
C SER A 45 9.08 -4.24 2.10
N ASN A 46 9.36 -3.09 1.48
CA ASN A 46 10.70 -2.75 0.98
C ASN A 46 11.68 -2.37 2.09
N SER A 47 11.18 -1.95 3.25
CA SER A 47 11.99 -1.52 4.38
C SER A 47 12.53 -2.67 5.24
N ILE A 48 11.98 -3.89 5.09
CA ILE A 48 12.36 -5.04 5.92
C ILE A 48 13.60 -5.73 5.33
N PRO A 49 14.74 -5.74 6.04
CA PRO A 49 15.97 -6.35 5.55
C PRO A 49 15.96 -7.86 5.80
N TYR A 50 15.39 -8.63 4.87
CA TYR A 50 15.47 -10.10 4.93
C TYR A 50 16.87 -10.66 4.62
N LYS A 51 17.72 -9.84 4.00
CA LYS A 51 19.11 -10.16 3.69
C LYS A 51 20.02 -9.18 4.42
N TYR A 52 21.20 -9.64 4.79
CA TYR A 52 22.21 -8.77 5.40
C TYR A 52 22.66 -7.70 4.39
N PRO A 53 22.54 -6.39 4.70
CA PRO A 53 22.99 -5.34 3.81
C PRO A 53 24.51 -5.29 3.82
N VAL A 54 25.12 -5.56 2.66
CA VAL A 54 26.58 -5.55 2.50
C VAL A 54 27.04 -4.09 2.31
N PRO A 55 27.99 -3.58 3.11
CA PRO A 55 28.54 -2.25 2.94
C PRO A 55 29.20 -2.08 1.57
N VAL A 56 28.98 -0.92 0.96
CA VAL A 56 29.60 -0.53 -0.31
C VAL A 56 31.02 -0.04 -0.04
N ARG A 57 31.93 -0.28 -0.98
CA ARG A 57 33.29 0.26 -0.91
C ARG A 57 33.23 1.76 -1.18
N ASP A 58 33.90 2.53 -0.35
CA ASP A 58 34.02 3.97 -0.53
C ASP A 58 35.08 4.31 -1.59
N ASP A 59 34.67 5.03 -2.63
CA ASP A 59 35.53 5.56 -3.70
C ASP A 59 35.80 7.08 -3.52
N GLY A 60 35.37 7.67 -2.41
CA GLY A 60 35.61 9.07 -2.03
C GLY A 60 34.60 10.09 -2.57
N ASN A 61 33.56 9.64 -3.30
CA ASN A 61 32.50 10.50 -3.86
C ASN A 61 31.13 9.82 -3.81
N GLN A 62 30.63 9.52 -2.61
CA GLN A 62 29.29 8.95 -2.39
C GLN A 62 28.55 9.73 -1.27
N PRO A 63 28.00 10.91 -1.56
CA PRO A 63 27.29 11.72 -0.55
C PRO A 63 25.94 11.12 -0.10
N ASP A 64 25.39 10.18 -0.87
CA ASP A 64 24.10 9.54 -0.58
C ASP A 64 24.23 8.26 0.28
N PHE A 65 25.46 7.77 0.52
CA PHE A 65 25.70 6.56 1.30
C PHE A 65 26.17 6.90 2.72
N PRO A 66 25.45 6.45 3.76
CA PRO A 66 25.88 6.69 5.13
C PRO A 66 27.11 5.85 5.47
N ALA A 67 28.07 6.46 6.18
CA ALA A 67 29.23 5.73 6.72
C ALA A 67 28.86 4.89 7.96
N HIS A 68 27.83 5.30 8.69
CA HIS A 68 27.36 4.65 9.90
C HIS A 68 25.81 4.58 9.93
N PRO A 69 25.19 3.55 10.54
CA PRO A 69 23.73 3.41 10.59
C PRO A 69 22.96 4.57 11.26
N CYS A 70 23.64 5.38 12.07
CA CYS A 70 23.03 6.55 12.74
C CYS A 70 23.14 7.84 11.94
N ASP A 71 23.81 7.82 10.79
CA ASP A 71 23.99 9.01 9.96
C ASP A 71 22.67 9.42 9.29
N PRO A 72 22.42 10.72 9.11
CA PRO A 72 21.14 11.23 8.62
C PRO A 72 20.88 10.91 7.13
N GLU A 73 21.92 10.51 6.40
CA GLU A 73 21.88 10.23 4.95
C GLU A 73 21.15 8.91 4.64
N GLY A 74 21.02 8.01 5.62
CA GLY A 74 20.32 6.74 5.46
C GLY A 74 18.79 6.85 5.46
N GLY A 75 18.13 5.77 5.04
CA GLY A 75 16.67 5.67 5.07
C GLY A 75 16.12 5.76 6.51
N ASN A 76 15.39 6.84 6.83
CA ASN A 76 14.77 7.03 8.15
C ASN A 76 13.37 6.39 8.23
N PHE A 77 13.10 5.68 9.33
CA PHE A 77 11.82 5.03 9.66
C PHE A 77 10.91 5.86 10.58
N GLU A 78 11.15 7.16 10.74
CA GLU A 78 10.30 8.06 11.54
C GLU A 78 8.83 8.05 11.11
N TRP A 79 8.56 7.94 9.81
CA TRP A 79 7.20 7.85 9.27
C TRP A 79 6.47 6.60 9.78
N LEU A 80 7.20 5.48 9.98
CA LEU A 80 6.64 4.23 10.49
C LEU A 80 6.39 4.31 12.00
N LYS A 81 7.25 5.04 12.73
CA LYS A 81 7.08 5.28 14.18
C LYS A 81 5.91 6.21 14.50
N LYS A 82 5.53 7.08 13.57
CA LYS A 82 4.43 8.06 13.69
C LYS A 82 3.09 7.52 13.15
N PHE A 83 3.10 6.30 12.64
CA PHE A 83 1.92 5.59 12.16
C PHE A 83 1.08 5.07 13.34
#